data_AF-A0A953X200-F1
#
_entry.id   AF-A0A953X200-F1
#
_cell.length_a   1.000
_cell.length_b   1.000
_cell.length_c   1.000
_cell.angle_alpha   90.00
_cell.angle_beta   90.00
_cell.angle_gamma   90.00
#
_symmetry.space_group_name_H-M   'P 1'
#
loop_
_entity.id
_entity.type
_entity.pdbx_description
1 polymer ?
#
loop_
_entity_poly.entity_id
_entity_poly.type
_entity_poly.pdbx_seq_one_letter_code
_entity_poly.pdbx_strand_id
1 'polypeptide(L)'
;RRVGDRLSRWKGFAAAMSFSEKAVRALPGGVMRGQLVRSVSHSSEAEFDGTVDRAIRDGIDYLSVHHTDVERATRKAEGSGLPVVVWTVRTEDDLARAAACGAAVIFEHLSPELVSRRLSS
;
A
#
# COMPACT_ATOMS: atom_id res chain seq x y z
N ARG A 1 -15.41 9.36 18.77
CA ARG A 1 -15.15 10.26 17.61
C ARG A 1 -14.71 9.41 16.43
N ARG A 2 -15.21 9.63 15.21
CA ARG A 2 -14.86 8.82 14.03
C ARG A 2 -13.45 9.18 13.54
N VAL A 3 -12.73 8.23 12.94
CA VAL A 3 -11.35 8.44 12.45
C VAL A 3 -11.31 9.52 11.36
N GLY A 4 -12.28 9.52 10.44
CA GLY A 4 -12.39 10.55 9.39
C GLY A 4 -12.46 11.98 9.93
N ASP A 5 -13.19 12.21 11.04
CA ASP A 5 -13.31 13.54 11.65
C ASP A 5 -12.00 14.03 12.27
N ARG A 6 -11.12 13.11 12.67
CA ARG A 6 -9.79 13.45 13.18
C ARG A 6 -8.86 13.81 12.03
N LEU A 7 -8.90 13.02 10.95
CA LEU A 7 -8.09 13.24 9.76
C LEU A 7 -8.44 14.57 9.08
N SER A 8 -9.71 14.92 8.97
CA SER A 8 -10.13 16.19 8.35
C SER A 8 -9.69 17.44 9.11
N ARG A 9 -9.34 17.31 10.40
CA ARG A 9 -8.84 18.39 11.24
C ARG A 9 -7.32 18.44 11.32
N TRP A 10 -6.64 17.40 10.84
CA TRP A 10 -5.18 17.36 10.81
C TRP A 10 -4.65 18.36 9.78
N LYS A 11 -3.63 19.12 10.17
CA LYS A 11 -3.06 20.18 9.32
C LYS A 11 -1.82 19.75 8.54
N GLY A 12 -1.24 18.59 8.87
CA GLY A 12 -0.11 18.02 8.15
C GLY A 12 -0.56 17.01 7.09
N PHE A 13 0.43 16.36 6.45
CA PHE A 13 0.16 15.23 5.58
C PHE A 13 -0.31 14.03 6.38
N ALA A 14 -1.28 13.30 5.83
CA ALA A 14 -1.75 12.04 6.37
C ALA A 14 -2.07 11.08 5.22
N ALA A 15 -1.72 9.82 5.42
CA ALA A 15 -2.18 8.71 4.60
C ALA A 15 -3.08 7.81 5.45
N ALA A 16 -4.13 7.25 4.84
CA ALA A 16 -5.00 6.29 5.49
C ALA A 16 -5.38 5.19 4.51
N MET A 17 -5.43 3.95 5.01
CA MET A 17 -5.66 2.78 4.18
C MET A 17 -6.53 1.74 4.89
N SER A 18 -7.23 0.92 4.10
CA SER A 18 -8.12 -0.12 4.62
C SER A 18 -8.28 -1.25 3.61
N PHE A 19 -8.57 -2.47 4.09
CA PHE A 19 -9.06 -3.57 3.24
C PHE A 19 -10.51 -3.33 2.79
N SER A 20 -11.26 -2.45 3.46
CA SER A 20 -12.62 -2.10 3.07
C SER A 20 -12.60 -0.99 2.04
N GLU A 21 -12.88 -1.33 0.77
CA GLU A 21 -12.97 -0.36 -0.33
C GLU A 21 -13.98 0.77 -0.01
N LYS A 22 -15.10 0.43 0.64
CA LYS A 22 -16.09 1.42 1.09
C LYS A 22 -15.50 2.41 2.10
N ALA A 23 -14.64 1.96 3.00
CA ALA A 23 -13.98 2.83 3.97
C ALA A 23 -12.97 3.76 3.28
N VAL A 24 -12.19 3.23 2.33
CA VAL A 24 -11.22 4.04 1.54
C VAL A 24 -11.94 5.12 0.74
N ARG A 25 -13.04 4.79 0.06
CA ARG A 25 -13.87 5.74 -0.68
C ARG A 25 -14.51 6.81 0.21
N ALA A 26 -14.73 6.51 1.49
CA ALA A 26 -15.33 7.43 2.46
C ALA A 26 -14.30 8.33 3.17
N LEU A 27 -13.00 8.18 2.89
CA LEU A 27 -11.98 9.05 3.47
C LEU A 27 -12.15 10.50 2.96
N PRO A 28 -11.90 11.50 3.83
CA PRO A 28 -12.03 12.91 3.44
C PRO A 28 -10.98 13.30 2.41
N GLY A 29 -11.32 14.27 1.56
CA GLY A 29 -10.36 14.88 0.64
C GLY A 29 -9.16 15.49 1.37
N GLY A 30 -7.98 15.44 0.75
CA GLY A 30 -6.72 15.92 1.33
C GLY A 30 -5.94 14.86 2.14
N VAL A 31 -6.51 13.66 2.33
CA VAL A 31 -5.79 12.49 2.84
C VAL A 31 -5.34 11.64 1.65
N MET A 32 -4.09 11.15 1.66
CA MET A 32 -3.66 10.13 0.69
C MET A 32 -4.34 8.80 1.01
N ARG A 33 -5.16 8.30 0.08
CA ARG A 33 -5.97 7.09 0.26
C ARG A 33 -5.20 5.89 -0.28
N GLY A 34 -5.01 4.88 0.57
CA GLY A 34 -4.43 3.61 0.19
C GLY A 34 -5.47 2.49 0.18
N GLN A 35 -5.48 1.67 -0.87
CA GLN A 35 -6.26 0.43 -0.87
C GLN A 35 -5.39 -0.73 -0.40
N LEU A 36 -5.71 -1.33 0.76
CA LEU A 36 -5.08 -2.59 1.14
C LEU A 36 -5.70 -3.71 0.31
N VAL A 37 -4.84 -4.51 -0.32
CA VAL A 37 -5.24 -5.68 -1.09
C VAL A 37 -4.91 -6.92 -0.27
N ARG A 38 -5.88 -7.81 -0.10
CA ARG A 38 -5.68 -9.08 0.61
C ARG A 38 -4.68 -9.92 -0.17
N SER A 39 -3.77 -10.59 0.53
CA SER A 39 -2.75 -11.39 -0.15
C SER A 39 -3.37 -12.54 -0.93
N VAL A 40 -2.71 -12.96 -2.01
CA VAL A 40 -3.17 -14.11 -2.81
C VAL A 40 -3.23 -15.37 -1.96
N SER A 41 -2.30 -15.54 -1.01
CA SER A 41 -2.29 -16.68 -0.06
C SER A 41 -3.51 -16.74 0.88
N HIS A 42 -4.24 -15.63 1.06
CA HIS A 42 -5.45 -15.55 1.89
C HIS A 42 -6.70 -15.23 1.06
N SER A 43 -6.61 -15.30 -0.27
CA SER A 43 -7.70 -15.03 -1.21
C SER A 43 -7.47 -15.81 -2.51
N SER A 44 -7.85 -15.25 -3.66
CA SER A 44 -7.56 -15.77 -4.99
C SER A 44 -6.92 -14.70 -5.86
N GLU A 45 -6.24 -15.12 -6.93
CA GLU A 45 -5.66 -14.19 -7.91
C GLU A 45 -6.72 -13.28 -8.55
N ALA A 46 -7.91 -13.83 -8.83
CA ALA A 46 -9.02 -13.07 -9.40
C ALA A 46 -9.55 -12.00 -8.44
N GLU A 47 -9.64 -12.29 -7.15
CA GLU A 47 -10.05 -11.30 -6.15
C GLU A 47 -8.98 -10.21 -5.95
N PHE A 48 -7.71 -10.60 -5.93
CA PHE A 48 -6.58 -9.67 -5.88
C PHE A 48 -6.63 -8.71 -7.07
N ASP A 49 -6.61 -9.26 -8.28
CA ASP A 49 -6.57 -8.48 -9.52
C ASP A 49 -7.82 -7.60 -9.65
N GLY A 50 -8.99 -8.13 -9.29
CA GLY A 50 -10.23 -7.37 -9.29
C GLY A 50 -10.22 -6.20 -8.31
N THR A 51 -9.57 -6.35 -7.15
CA THR A 51 -9.41 -5.24 -6.18
C THR A 51 -8.49 -4.17 -6.72
N VAL A 52 -7.38 -4.56 -7.37
CA VAL A 52 -6.46 -3.62 -8.03
C VAL A 52 -7.18 -2.85 -9.13
N ASP A 53 -7.93 -3.53 -10.00
CA ASP A 53 -8.68 -2.89 -11.09
C ASP A 53 -9.72 -1.89 -10.58
N ARG A 54 -10.38 -2.18 -9.45
CA ARG A 54 -11.31 -1.24 -8.80
C ARG A 54 -10.59 -0.06 -8.19
N ALA A 55 -9.45 -0.27 -7.53
CA ALA A 55 -8.65 0.81 -6.95
C ALA A 55 -8.14 1.80 -8.01
N ILE A 56 -7.69 1.29 -9.16
CA ILE A 56 -7.29 2.11 -10.31
C ILE A 56 -8.48 2.93 -10.81
N ARG A 57 -9.64 2.29 -11.00
CA ARG A 57 -10.87 2.98 -11.45
C ARG A 57 -11.35 4.06 -10.49
N ASP A 58 -11.22 3.82 -9.20
CA ASP A 58 -11.62 4.77 -8.15
C ASP A 58 -10.63 5.93 -7.97
N GLY A 59 -9.50 5.92 -8.68
CA GLY A 59 -8.45 6.91 -8.56
C GLY A 59 -7.87 6.97 -7.13
N ILE A 60 -7.64 5.80 -6.53
CA ILE A 60 -6.95 5.68 -5.24
C ILE A 60 -5.50 6.16 -5.40
N ASP A 61 -4.91 6.68 -4.32
CA ASP A 61 -3.61 7.34 -4.40
C ASP A 61 -2.43 6.34 -4.36
N TYR A 62 -2.62 5.15 -3.78
CA TYR A 62 -1.65 4.05 -3.82
C TYR A 62 -2.28 2.68 -3.47
N LEU A 63 -1.60 1.59 -3.86
CA LEU A 63 -1.91 0.23 -3.42
C LEU A 63 -1.03 -0.16 -2.24
N SER A 64 -1.58 -0.94 -1.31
CA SER A 64 -0.83 -1.52 -0.21
C SER A 64 -0.99 -3.04 -0.18
N VAL A 65 0.10 -3.78 -0.42
CA VAL A 65 0.08 -5.24 -0.67
C VAL A 65 1.08 -5.98 0.22
N HIS A 66 0.86 -7.28 0.44
CA HIS A 66 1.84 -8.10 1.15
C HIS A 66 3.13 -8.21 0.34
N HIS A 67 4.29 -8.30 1.01
CA HIS A 67 5.59 -8.41 0.32
C HIS A 67 5.66 -9.59 -0.67
N THR A 68 4.90 -10.67 -0.46
CA THR A 68 4.87 -11.82 -1.40
C THR A 68 4.20 -11.51 -2.73
N ASP A 69 3.37 -10.47 -2.79
CA ASP A 69 2.54 -10.16 -3.96
C ASP A 69 3.04 -8.90 -4.71
N VAL A 70 4.22 -8.39 -4.36
CA VAL A 70 4.75 -7.13 -4.89
C VAL A 70 4.93 -7.16 -6.40
N GLU A 71 5.49 -8.24 -6.97
CA GLU A 71 5.72 -8.35 -8.42
C GLU A 71 4.40 -8.39 -9.20
N ARG A 72 3.36 -9.03 -8.64
CA ARG A 72 2.01 -9.06 -9.24
C ARG A 72 1.39 -7.67 -9.20
N ALA A 73 1.44 -7.02 -8.04
CA ALA A 73 0.87 -5.70 -7.84
C ALA A 73 1.47 -4.67 -8.79
N THR A 74 2.81 -4.60 -8.88
CA THR A 74 3.49 -3.62 -9.72
C THR A 74 3.26 -3.85 -11.20
N ARG A 75 3.32 -5.11 -11.66
CA ARG A 75 3.00 -5.46 -13.05
C ARG A 75 1.58 -5.06 -13.43
N LYS A 76 0.62 -5.30 -12.54
CA LYS A 76 -0.79 -4.95 -12.78
C LYS A 76 -1.02 -3.43 -12.74
N ALA A 77 -0.27 -2.70 -11.92
CA ALA A 77 -0.37 -1.25 -11.77
C ALA A 77 0.42 -0.45 -12.82
N GLU A 78 1.36 -1.07 -13.54
CA GLU A 78 2.32 -0.41 -14.45
C GLU A 78 1.65 0.58 -15.43
N GLY A 79 0.60 0.16 -16.14
CA GLY A 79 -0.11 1.02 -17.10
C GLY A 79 -0.90 2.18 -16.49
N SER A 80 -1.15 2.15 -15.18
CA SER A 80 -1.86 3.22 -14.45
C SER A 80 -0.94 4.20 -13.74
N GLY A 81 0.35 3.85 -13.56
CA GLY A 81 1.29 4.60 -12.73
C GLY A 81 0.95 4.60 -11.23
N LEU A 82 0.02 3.76 -10.77
CA LEU A 82 -0.42 3.71 -9.38
C LEU A 82 0.70 3.18 -8.48
N PRO A 83 1.20 3.98 -7.51
CA PRO A 83 2.30 3.54 -6.65
C PRO A 83 1.92 2.31 -5.81
N VAL A 84 2.89 1.42 -5.61
CA VAL A 84 2.75 0.24 -4.76
C VAL A 84 3.58 0.41 -3.49
N VAL A 85 2.95 0.11 -2.37
CA VAL A 85 3.57 0.09 -1.04
C VAL A 85 3.42 -1.32 -0.47
N VAL A 86 4.49 -1.89 0.10
CA VAL A 86 4.47 -3.25 0.68
C VAL A 86 4.46 -3.25 2.20
N TRP A 87 3.70 -4.17 2.80
CA TRP A 87 3.67 -4.43 4.25
C TRP A 87 4.22 -5.81 4.61
N THR A 88 4.56 -6.00 5.90
CA THR A 88 5.19 -7.23 6.43
C THR A 88 6.57 -7.54 5.82
N VAL A 89 7.33 -6.52 5.41
CA VAL A 89 8.76 -6.69 5.06
C VAL A 89 9.55 -6.98 6.34
N ARG A 90 10.21 -8.14 6.41
CA ARG A 90 10.92 -8.59 7.62
C ARG A 90 12.39 -8.94 7.41
N THR A 91 12.79 -9.15 6.16
CA THR A 91 14.14 -9.58 5.80
C THR A 91 14.78 -8.63 4.79
N GLU A 92 16.11 -8.74 4.63
CA GLU A 92 16.82 -8.02 3.58
C GLU A 92 16.38 -8.47 2.18
N ASP A 93 16.03 -9.74 2.00
CA ASP A 93 15.53 -10.28 0.74
C ASP A 93 14.15 -9.69 0.37
N ASP A 94 13.25 -9.55 1.35
CA ASP A 94 11.96 -8.88 1.15
C ASP A 94 12.15 -7.42 0.73
N LEU A 95 13.11 -6.74 1.38
CA LEU A 95 13.44 -5.36 1.06
C LEU A 95 14.03 -5.23 -0.35
N ALA A 96 14.94 -6.13 -0.73
CA ALA A 96 15.55 -6.15 -2.05
C ALA A 96 14.50 -6.41 -3.15
N ARG A 97 13.57 -7.34 -2.92
CA ARG A 97 12.44 -7.60 -3.84
C ARG A 97 11.55 -6.37 -4.01
N ALA A 98 11.20 -5.70 -2.91
CA ALA A 98 10.41 -4.47 -2.96
C ALA A 98 11.14 -3.36 -3.75
N ALA A 99 12.44 -3.19 -3.50
CA ALA A 99 13.27 -2.21 -4.20
C ALA A 99 13.39 -2.50 -5.71
N ALA A 100 13.59 -3.76 -6.09
CA ALA A 100 13.64 -4.18 -7.50
C ALA A 100 12.34 -3.88 -8.26
N CYS A 101 11.21 -3.86 -7.55
CA CYS A 101 9.91 -3.52 -8.10
C CYS A 101 9.58 -2.02 -8.05
N GLY A 102 10.48 -1.18 -7.53
CA GLY A 102 10.22 0.25 -7.30
C GLY A 102 9.13 0.52 -6.24
N ALA A 103 8.81 -0.47 -5.41
CA ALA A 103 7.78 -0.34 -4.37
C ALA A 103 8.33 0.36 -3.12
N ALA A 104 7.49 1.20 -2.50
CA ALA A 104 7.78 1.74 -1.18
C ALA A 104 7.49 0.70 -0.08
N VAL A 105 8.05 0.87 1.11
CA VAL A 105 7.91 -0.10 2.21
C VAL A 105 7.23 0.56 3.41
N ILE A 106 6.25 -0.13 4.00
CA ILE A 106 5.77 0.17 5.35
C ILE A 106 6.67 -0.58 6.31
N PHE A 107 7.44 0.17 7.09
CA PHE A 107 8.34 -0.40 8.08
C PHE A 107 7.54 -0.87 9.30
N GLU A 108 7.39 -2.19 9.43
CA GLU A 108 6.69 -2.83 10.55
C GLU A 108 7.67 -3.73 11.29
N HIS A 109 7.95 -3.45 12.56
CA HIS A 109 8.81 -4.29 13.41
C HIS A 109 10.24 -4.53 12.86
N LEU A 110 10.74 -3.68 11.97
CA LEU A 110 12.08 -3.77 11.43
C LEU A 110 13.12 -3.18 12.38
N SER A 111 14.32 -3.76 12.38
CA SER A 111 15.43 -3.21 13.16
C SER A 111 15.80 -1.81 12.60
N PRO A 112 16.11 -0.83 13.46
CA PRO A 112 16.49 0.52 13.03
C PRO A 112 17.65 0.53 12.00
N GLU A 113 18.54 -0.47 12.05
CA GLU A 113 19.68 -0.62 11.15
C GLU A 113 19.24 -0.98 9.72
N LEU A 114 18.21 -1.81 9.58
CA LEU A 114 17.64 -2.16 8.28
C LEU A 114 16.88 -0.98 7.67
N VAL A 115 16.15 -0.22 8.51
CA VAL A 115 15.48 1.03 8.09
C VAL A 115 16.50 2.05 7.58
N SER A 116 17.58 2.29 8.34
CA SER A 116 18.59 3.31 8.03
C SER A 116 19.33 3.05 6.72
N ARG A 117 19.67 1.78 6.42
CA ARG A 117 20.32 1.40 5.17
C ARG A 117 19.44 1.71 3.95
N ARG A 118 18.14 1.44 4.01
CA ARG A 118 17.20 1.72 2.89
C ARG A 118 17.01 3.20 2.60
N LEU A 119 17.06 4.05 3.63
CA LEU A 119 16.91 5.49 3.46
C LEU A 119 18.18 6.18 2.96
N SER A 120 19.32 5.48 3.06
CA SER A 120 20.65 5.99 2.69
C SER A 120 21.12 5.50 1.31
N SER A 121 20.36 4.61 0.66
CA SER A 121 20.56 4.10 -0.71
C SER A 121 19.69 4.85 -1.70
#